data_AF-B8CGC7-F1
#
_entry.id   AF-B8CGC7-F1
#
_cell.length_a   1.000
_cell.length_b   1.000
_cell.length_c   1.000
_cell.angle_alpha   90.00
_cell.angle_beta   90.00
_cell.angle_gamma   90.00
#
_symmetry.space_group_name_H-M   'P 1'
#
loop_
_entity.id
_entity.type
_entity.pdbx_description
1 polymer ?
#
loop_
_entity_poly.entity_id
_entity_poly.type
_entity_poly.pdbx_seq_one_letter_code
_entity_poly.pdbx_strand_id
1 'polypeptide(L)'
;MPRTLDPITTQNQHLPGDILNPTSIPALTAHNLKGRNTSKRPWKLRPQKRASSLVTSNRINARSKKWEQRVAERDLKMEVKSAQQEMIEHRRTLAREKKERRLENERRKMENEYNHAKRSMQTLNMKKVGGTMKSMNKKQLRMIKKTRMNSKTGVVEFVGAYAK
;
A
#
# COMPACT_ATOMS: atom_id res chain seq x y z
N MET A 1 -11.34 -23.02 -18.22
CA MET A 1 -12.51 -22.47 -18.95
C MET A 1 -12.75 -21.04 -18.48
N PRO A 2 -12.52 -20.01 -19.31
CA PRO A 2 -12.77 -18.62 -18.92
C PRO A 2 -14.28 -18.34 -18.88
N ARG A 3 -14.76 -17.68 -17.83
CA ARG A 3 -16.15 -17.17 -17.76
C ARG A 3 -16.23 -15.89 -18.60
N THR A 4 -16.84 -15.97 -19.76
CA THR A 4 -17.35 -14.81 -20.50
C THR A 4 -18.45 -14.15 -19.67
N LEU A 5 -18.28 -12.87 -19.35
CA LEU A 5 -19.33 -12.03 -18.79
C LEU A 5 -20.21 -11.59 -19.97
N ASP A 6 -21.46 -12.03 -20.01
CA ASP A 6 -22.43 -11.50 -20.96
C ASP A 6 -22.67 -10.01 -20.66
N PRO A 7 -22.73 -9.14 -21.67
CA PRO A 7 -23.11 -7.75 -21.46
C PRO A 7 -24.54 -7.71 -20.90
N ILE A 8 -24.76 -6.91 -19.86
CA ILE A 8 -26.10 -6.57 -19.39
C ILE A 8 -26.74 -5.72 -20.49
N THR A 9 -27.40 -6.39 -21.44
CA THR A 9 -28.29 -5.74 -22.38
C THR A 9 -29.50 -5.29 -21.59
N THR A 10 -29.49 -4.05 -21.12
CA THR A 10 -30.72 -3.38 -20.69
C THR A 10 -31.66 -3.41 -21.89
N GLN A 11 -32.68 -4.28 -21.84
CA GLN A 11 -33.80 -4.21 -22.75
C GLN A 11 -34.38 -2.80 -22.63
N ASN A 12 -34.07 -1.93 -23.59
CA ASN A 12 -34.99 -1.00 -24.21
C ASN A 12 -36.16 -0.59 -23.30
N GLN A 13 -35.87 0.17 -22.24
CA GLN A 13 -36.89 0.78 -21.39
C GLN A 13 -37.56 1.93 -22.16
N HIS A 14 -38.40 1.56 -23.14
CA HIS A 14 -39.27 2.52 -23.79
C HIS A 14 -40.36 2.89 -22.79
N LEU A 15 -40.28 4.10 -22.26
CA LEU A 15 -41.30 4.65 -21.38
C LEU A 15 -42.48 5.12 -22.23
N PRO A 16 -43.72 5.07 -21.71
CA PRO A 16 -44.88 5.64 -22.41
C PRO A 16 -44.59 7.11 -22.77
N GLY A 17 -44.62 7.43 -24.08
CA GLY A 17 -44.30 8.76 -24.61
C GLY A 17 -42.90 8.93 -25.24
N ASP A 18 -42.24 7.85 -25.66
CA ASP A 18 -41.00 7.91 -26.45
C ASP A 18 -41.27 8.27 -27.92
N ILE A 19 -40.40 9.08 -28.52
CA ILE A 19 -40.56 9.64 -29.89
C ILE A 19 -40.38 8.54 -30.96
N LEU A 20 -39.67 7.46 -30.61
CA LEU A 20 -39.51 6.27 -31.45
C LEU A 20 -40.72 5.31 -31.35
N ASN A 21 -41.72 5.65 -30.53
CA ASN A 21 -42.94 4.87 -30.38
C ASN A 21 -44.08 5.54 -31.18
N PRO A 22 -44.56 4.93 -32.28
CA PRO A 22 -45.50 5.56 -33.22
C PRO A 22 -46.91 5.83 -32.64
N THR A 23 -47.21 5.33 -31.44
CA THR A 23 -48.51 5.47 -30.73
C THR A 23 -48.55 6.65 -29.75
N SER A 24 -47.50 7.46 -29.62
CA SER A 24 -47.38 8.50 -28.58
C SER A 24 -48.01 9.87 -28.91
N ILE A 25 -48.50 10.07 -30.14
CA ILE A 25 -49.03 11.35 -30.62
C ILE A 25 -50.20 11.91 -29.78
N PRO A 26 -51.20 11.12 -29.33
CA PRO A 26 -52.30 11.64 -28.50
C PRO A 26 -51.92 11.87 -27.02
N ALA A 27 -50.77 11.38 -26.55
CA ALA A 27 -50.31 11.62 -25.18
C ALA A 27 -49.63 12.99 -25.01
N LEU A 28 -49.11 13.57 -26.10
CA LEU A 28 -48.48 14.91 -26.11
C LEU A 28 -49.50 16.05 -25.94
N THR A 29 -50.76 15.85 -26.32
CA THR A 29 -51.83 16.87 -26.20
C THR A 29 -52.41 17.00 -24.80
N ALA A 30 -52.28 15.99 -23.94
CA ALA A 30 -52.87 15.96 -22.59
C ALA A 30 -52.00 16.62 -21.50
N HIS A 31 -50.73 16.89 -21.77
CA HIS A 31 -49.84 17.52 -20.77
C HIS A 31 -50.06 19.04 -20.75
N ASN A 32 -50.55 19.55 -19.61
CA ASN A 32 -50.66 20.98 -19.31
C ASN A 32 -49.27 21.66 -19.39
N LEU A 33 -48.92 22.20 -20.57
CA LEU A 33 -47.67 22.89 -20.83
C LEU A 33 -47.65 24.25 -20.12
N LYS A 34 -46.93 24.35 -18.99
CA LYS A 34 -46.71 25.62 -18.30
C LYS A 34 -45.49 26.34 -18.90
N GLY A 35 -45.67 27.60 -19.30
CA GLY A 35 -44.63 28.46 -19.89
C GLY A 35 -44.58 28.38 -21.41
N ARG A 36 -45.47 29.14 -22.09
CA ARG A 36 -45.41 29.31 -23.56
C ARG A 36 -44.48 30.47 -23.91
N ASN A 37 -43.54 30.24 -24.83
CA ASN A 37 -42.90 31.34 -25.56
C ASN A 37 -43.85 31.82 -26.69
N THR A 38 -43.54 32.96 -27.30
CA THR A 38 -44.34 33.57 -28.38
C THR A 38 -44.55 32.64 -29.58
N SER A 39 -43.64 31.68 -29.83
CA SER A 39 -43.77 30.69 -30.91
C SER A 39 -44.58 29.44 -30.55
N LYS A 40 -45.19 29.39 -29.35
CA LYS A 40 -46.01 28.28 -28.83
C LYS A 40 -45.32 26.91 -28.81
N ARG A 41 -44.01 26.84 -29.06
CA ARG A 41 -43.25 25.59 -29.17
C ARG A 41 -42.53 25.31 -27.85
N PRO A 42 -42.85 24.21 -27.13
CA PRO A 42 -42.19 23.91 -25.87
C PRO A 42 -40.71 23.55 -26.13
N TRP A 43 -39.78 24.28 -25.51
CA TRP A 43 -38.34 24.01 -25.64
C TRP A 43 -37.84 22.89 -24.71
N LYS A 44 -38.67 22.47 -23.76
CA LYS A 44 -38.45 21.30 -22.88
C LYS A 44 -39.66 20.39 -22.97
N LEU A 45 -39.46 19.15 -23.44
CA LEU A 45 -40.54 18.16 -23.57
C LEU A 45 -41.14 17.74 -22.23
N ARG A 46 -40.35 17.71 -21.15
CA ARG A 46 -40.83 17.41 -19.79
C ARG A 46 -40.05 18.25 -18.76
N PRO A 47 -40.66 18.69 -17.66
CA PRO A 47 -39.91 19.20 -16.53
C PRO A 47 -39.10 18.05 -15.90
N GLN A 48 -37.77 18.08 -16.04
CA GLN A 48 -36.89 17.15 -15.35
C GLN A 48 -36.98 17.43 -13.84
N LYS A 49 -37.56 16.49 -13.07
CA LYS A 49 -37.55 16.56 -11.61
C LYS A 49 -36.10 16.62 -11.14
N ARG A 50 -35.79 17.53 -10.21
CA ARG A 50 -34.44 17.62 -9.64
C ARG A 50 -34.07 16.27 -9.01
N ALA A 51 -32.86 15.79 -9.30
CA ALA A 51 -32.34 14.53 -8.76
C ALA A 51 -32.37 14.48 -7.21
N SER A 52 -32.32 15.64 -6.55
CA SER A 52 -32.47 15.75 -5.10
C SER A 52 -33.80 15.19 -4.57
N SER A 53 -34.89 15.27 -5.34
CA SER A 53 -36.18 14.66 -4.95
C SER A 53 -36.06 13.14 -4.83
N LEU A 54 -35.23 12.49 -5.65
CA LEU A 54 -35.04 11.03 -5.63
C LEU A 54 -34.29 10.55 -4.39
N VAL A 55 -33.49 11.43 -3.77
CA VAL A 55 -32.80 11.15 -2.51
C VAL A 55 -33.78 11.25 -1.34
N THR A 56 -34.63 12.28 -1.31
CA THR A 56 -35.54 12.55 -0.18
C THR A 56 -36.89 11.84 -0.25
N SER A 57 -37.42 11.59 -1.45
CA SER A 57 -38.79 11.05 -1.65
C SER A 57 -38.84 9.54 -1.84
N ASN A 58 -37.69 8.86 -1.95
CA ASN A 58 -37.65 7.42 -2.16
C ASN A 58 -37.71 6.73 -0.79
N ARG A 59 -38.79 5.97 -0.52
CA ARG A 59 -39.04 5.28 0.76
C ARG A 59 -37.89 4.36 1.18
N ILE A 60 -37.11 3.89 0.20
CA ILE A 60 -35.90 3.08 0.37
C ILE A 60 -34.74 3.92 0.95
N ASN A 61 -34.59 5.18 0.52
CA ASN A 61 -33.58 6.13 1.02
C ASN A 61 -33.99 6.80 2.35
N ALA A 62 -35.31 6.93 2.58
CA ALA A 62 -35.87 7.56 3.78
C ALA A 62 -35.86 6.65 5.03
N ARG A 63 -35.59 5.35 4.88
CA ARG A 63 -35.40 4.44 6.02
C ARG A 63 -33.95 4.54 6.50
N SER A 64 -33.72 5.51 7.38
CA SER A 64 -32.50 5.51 8.18
C SER A 64 -32.39 4.16 8.91
N LYS A 65 -31.27 3.44 8.76
CA LYS A 65 -31.05 2.13 9.40
C LYS A 65 -31.41 2.19 10.88
N LYS A 66 -31.98 1.12 11.44
CA LYS A 66 -32.22 1.04 12.90
C LYS A 66 -30.89 1.21 13.63
N TRP A 67 -30.92 1.79 14.84
CA TRP A 67 -29.70 2.03 15.62
C TRP A 67 -28.88 0.75 15.82
N GLU A 68 -29.53 -0.34 16.18
CA GLU A 68 -28.93 -1.68 16.36
C GLU A 68 -28.18 -2.14 15.11
N GLN A 69 -28.75 -1.94 13.91
CA GLN A 69 -28.09 -2.29 12.65
C GLN A 69 -26.84 -1.46 12.40
N ARG A 70 -26.85 -0.17 12.77
CA ARG A 70 -25.65 0.70 12.64
C ARG A 70 -24.56 0.30 13.61
N VAL A 71 -24.92 -0.11 14.83
CA VAL A 71 -23.98 -0.59 15.84
C VAL A 71 -23.37 -1.92 15.38
N ALA A 72 -24.19 -2.89 14.99
CA ALA A 72 -23.70 -4.18 14.47
C ALA A 72 -22.77 -4.03 13.26
N GLU A 73 -23.11 -3.14 12.31
CA GLU A 73 -22.22 -2.83 11.17
C GLU A 73 -20.91 -2.17 11.60
N ARG A 74 -20.94 -1.30 12.62
CA ARG A 74 -19.75 -0.66 13.17
C ARG A 74 -18.85 -1.70 13.84
N ASP A 75 -19.43 -2.57 14.66
CA ASP A 75 -18.69 -3.59 15.41
C ASP A 75 -18.05 -4.59 14.46
N LEU A 76 -18.80 -5.08 13.46
CA LEU A 76 -18.26 -5.93 12.40
C LEU A 76 -17.12 -5.25 11.65
N LYS A 77 -17.26 -3.96 11.32
CA LYS A 77 -16.21 -3.20 10.64
C LYS A 77 -14.95 -3.07 11.51
N MET A 78 -15.13 -2.88 12.82
CA MET A 78 -14.02 -2.81 13.77
C MET A 78 -13.31 -4.16 13.90
N GLU A 79 -14.06 -5.26 13.99
CA GLU A 79 -13.52 -6.62 14.07
C GLU A 79 -12.74 -7.00 12.80
N VAL A 80 -13.30 -6.72 11.61
CA VAL A 80 -12.60 -6.96 10.35
C VAL A 80 -11.32 -6.13 10.27
N LYS A 81 -11.37 -4.87 10.72
CA LYS A 81 -10.20 -3.99 10.72
C LYS A 81 -9.13 -4.47 11.70
N SER A 82 -9.50 -4.90 12.91
CA SER A 82 -8.55 -5.42 13.90
C SER A 82 -7.91 -6.71 13.39
N ALA A 83 -8.70 -7.65 12.86
CA ALA A 83 -8.17 -8.89 12.28
C ALA A 83 -7.21 -8.62 11.11
N GLN A 84 -7.52 -7.64 10.24
CA GLN A 84 -6.60 -7.22 9.18
C GLN A 84 -5.30 -6.62 9.72
N GLN A 85 -5.41 -5.78 10.75
CA GLN A 85 -4.25 -5.16 11.38
C GLN A 85 -3.34 -6.20 12.03
N GLU A 86 -3.91 -7.15 12.77
CA GLU A 86 -3.18 -8.27 13.39
C GLU A 86 -2.44 -9.10 12.34
N MET A 87 -3.07 -9.41 11.20
CA MET A 87 -2.40 -10.12 10.10
C MET A 87 -1.23 -9.33 9.52
N ILE A 88 -1.36 -8.01 9.37
CA ILE A 88 -0.29 -7.15 8.85
C ILE A 88 0.86 -7.07 9.85
N GLU A 89 0.55 -6.89 11.13
CA GLU A 89 1.53 -6.83 12.20
C GLU A 89 2.30 -8.14 12.33
N HIS A 90 1.60 -9.28 12.30
CA HIS A 90 2.23 -10.60 12.30
C HIS A 90 3.19 -10.79 11.11
N ARG A 91 2.82 -10.33 9.90
CA ARG A 91 3.75 -10.38 8.75
C ARG A 91 4.98 -9.50 8.97
N ARG A 92 4.80 -8.32 9.57
CA ARG A 92 5.90 -7.38 9.87
C ARG A 92 6.83 -7.93 10.95
N THR A 93 6.30 -8.57 11.99
CA THR A 93 7.11 -9.19 13.06
C THR A 93 7.93 -10.34 12.49
N LEU A 94 7.32 -11.25 11.73
CA LEU A 94 8.06 -12.34 11.08
C LEU A 94 9.18 -11.85 10.16
N ALA A 95 8.94 -10.79 9.38
CA ALA A 95 9.96 -10.19 8.53
C ALA A 95 11.10 -9.59 9.35
N ARG A 96 10.79 -8.91 10.46
CA ARG A 96 11.76 -8.34 11.39
C ARG A 96 12.59 -9.42 12.07
N GLU A 97 11.96 -10.45 12.62
CA GLU A 97 12.63 -11.59 13.25
C GLU A 97 13.57 -12.31 12.28
N LYS A 98 13.15 -12.52 11.03
CA LYS A 98 14.01 -13.12 10.01
C LYS A 98 15.21 -12.24 9.68
N LYS A 99 15.07 -10.92 9.76
CA LYS A 99 16.18 -9.97 9.57
C LYS A 99 17.13 -9.99 10.77
N GLU A 100 16.58 -9.95 11.98
CA GLU A 100 17.35 -10.01 13.23
C GLU A 100 18.13 -11.31 13.33
N ARG A 101 17.51 -12.46 13.05
CA ARG A 101 18.19 -13.77 13.01
C ARG A 101 19.34 -13.80 12.01
N ARG A 102 19.17 -13.18 10.84
CA ARG A 102 20.23 -13.07 9.82
C ARG A 102 21.38 -12.20 10.31
N LEU A 103 21.08 -11.02 10.86
CA LEU A 103 22.10 -10.12 11.40
C LEU A 103 22.86 -10.75 12.57
N GLU A 104 22.18 -11.48 13.45
CA GLU A 104 22.80 -12.18 14.58
C GLU A 104 23.70 -13.33 14.11
N ASN A 105 23.27 -14.09 13.10
CA ASN A 105 24.13 -15.12 12.51
C ASN A 105 25.36 -14.53 11.80
N GLU A 106 25.19 -13.42 11.07
CA GLU A 106 26.31 -12.66 10.48
C GLU A 106 27.25 -12.13 11.57
N ARG A 107 26.71 -11.56 12.65
CA ARG A 107 27.47 -11.07 13.80
C ARG A 107 28.32 -12.19 14.41
N ARG A 108 27.70 -13.34 14.71
CA ARG A 108 28.40 -14.50 15.29
C ARG A 108 29.49 -15.02 14.37
N LYS A 109 29.24 -15.09 13.06
CA LYS A 109 30.23 -15.50 12.07
C LYS A 109 31.43 -14.55 12.06
N MET A 110 31.18 -13.25 11.99
CA MET A 110 32.24 -12.23 11.99
C MET A 110 33.04 -12.23 13.29
N GLU A 111 32.38 -12.43 14.44
CA GLU A 111 33.05 -12.50 15.74
C GLU A 111 33.95 -13.73 15.85
N ASN A 112 33.48 -14.88 15.38
CA ASN A 112 34.29 -16.10 15.31
C ASN A 112 35.48 -15.94 14.37
N GLU A 113 35.29 -15.33 13.20
CA GLU A 113 36.36 -15.01 12.25
C GLU A 113 37.39 -14.06 12.86
N TYR A 114 36.95 -12.99 13.52
CA TYR A 114 37.82 -12.05 14.21
C TYR A 114 38.61 -12.74 15.33
N ASN A 115 37.95 -13.53 16.17
CA ASN A 115 38.61 -14.26 17.26
C ASN A 115 39.62 -15.28 16.73
N HIS A 116 39.29 -15.98 15.64
CA HIS A 116 40.22 -16.90 14.98
C HIS A 116 41.44 -16.16 14.42
N ALA A 117 41.22 -15.07 13.68
CA ALA A 117 42.30 -14.25 13.13
C ALA A 117 43.16 -13.63 14.25
N LYS A 118 42.56 -13.18 15.34
CA LYS A 118 43.26 -12.59 16.49
C LYS A 118 44.22 -13.58 17.14
N ARG A 119 43.87 -14.87 17.21
CA ARG A 119 44.72 -15.93 17.79
C ARG A 119 45.98 -16.17 16.97
N SER A 120 45.91 -16.07 15.65
CA SER A 120 47.06 -16.30 14.77
C SER A 120 47.87 -15.03 14.47
N MET A 121 47.36 -13.85 14.84
CA MET A 121 48.00 -12.59 14.50
C MET A 121 49.15 -12.25 15.45
N GLN A 122 50.30 -11.90 14.88
CA GLN A 122 51.41 -11.34 15.63
C GLN A 122 51.19 -9.84 15.87
N THR A 123 51.39 -9.39 17.10
CA THR A 123 51.31 -7.97 17.47
C THR A 123 52.70 -7.36 17.47
N LEU A 124 52.84 -6.16 16.90
CA LEU A 124 54.10 -5.44 16.91
C LEU A 124 54.29 -4.77 18.28
N ASN A 125 55.52 -4.80 18.80
CA ASN A 125 55.86 -4.10 20.03
C ASN A 125 55.72 -2.59 19.84
N MET A 126 54.78 -1.96 20.56
CA MET A 126 54.49 -0.52 20.44
C MET A 126 55.71 0.37 20.68
N LYS A 127 56.66 -0.03 21.53
CA LYS A 127 57.86 0.76 21.82
C LYS A 127 58.82 0.84 20.62
N LYS A 128 58.81 -0.15 19.73
CA LYS A 128 59.72 -0.25 18.58
C LYS A 128 59.02 -0.12 17.23
N VAL A 129 57.70 0.08 17.23
CA VAL A 129 56.85 0.02 16.02
C VAL A 129 57.32 0.95 14.90
N GLY A 130 57.77 2.16 15.24
CA GLY A 130 58.23 3.13 14.25
C GLY A 130 59.52 2.70 13.54
N GLY A 131 60.44 2.05 14.26
CA GLY A 131 61.67 1.50 13.68
C GLY A 131 61.40 0.25 12.85
N THR A 132 60.61 -0.69 13.40
CA THR A 132 60.27 -1.94 12.69
C THR A 132 59.43 -1.71 11.45
N MET A 133 58.51 -0.74 11.44
CA MET A 133 57.76 -0.40 10.22
C MET A 133 58.66 0.17 9.12
N LYS A 134 59.67 0.96 9.47
CA LYS A 134 60.61 1.53 8.49
C LYS A 134 61.54 0.48 7.89
N SER A 135 61.88 -0.57 8.64
CA SER A 135 62.74 -1.66 8.16
C SER A 135 62.01 -2.70 7.31
N MET A 136 60.67 -2.73 7.34
CA MET A 136 59.88 -3.70 6.57
C MET A 136 59.77 -3.32 5.09
N ASN A 137 59.79 -4.32 4.22
CA ASN A 137 59.53 -4.15 2.79
C ASN A 137 58.05 -3.78 2.54
N LYS A 138 57.78 -3.06 1.45
CA LYS A 138 56.43 -2.73 0.94
C LYS A 138 55.47 -3.93 0.92
N LYS A 139 55.94 -5.14 0.58
CA LYS A 139 55.11 -6.36 0.63
C LYS A 139 54.66 -6.71 2.06
N GLN A 140 55.55 -6.58 3.04
CA GLN A 140 55.24 -6.83 4.46
C GLN A 140 54.28 -5.77 5.01
N LEU A 141 54.49 -4.50 4.68
CA LEU A 141 53.61 -3.40 5.10
C LEU A 141 52.18 -3.54 4.57
N ARG A 142 51.99 -4.11 3.37
CA ARG A 142 50.65 -4.40 2.81
C ARG A 142 49.91 -5.51 3.57
N MET A 143 50.63 -6.38 4.28
CA MET A 143 50.02 -7.45 5.08
C MET A 143 49.49 -6.94 6.43
N ILE A 144 50.02 -5.82 6.94
CA ILE A 144 49.57 -5.22 8.19
C ILE A 144 48.11 -4.77 8.04
N LYS A 145 47.26 -5.24 8.96
CA LYS A 145 45.84 -4.89 9.05
C LYS A 145 45.59 -3.95 10.22
N LYS A 146 44.60 -3.08 10.08
CA LYS A 146 44.03 -2.28 11.16
C LYS A 146 42.75 -2.92 11.66
N THR A 147 42.41 -2.72 12.92
CA THR A 147 41.09 -3.06 13.44
C THR A 147 40.10 -1.93 13.11
N ARG A 148 38.87 -2.29 12.73
CA ARG A 148 37.76 -1.36 12.50
C ARG A 148 36.47 -2.01 12.99
N MET A 149 35.53 -1.22 13.52
CA MET A 149 34.17 -1.69 13.77
C MET A 149 33.33 -1.68 12.48
N ASN A 150 32.71 -2.80 12.16
CA ASN A 150 31.79 -2.92 11.04
C ASN A 150 30.47 -2.19 11.38
N SER A 151 30.07 -1.22 10.56
CA SER A 151 28.87 -0.41 10.81
C SER A 151 27.55 -1.19 10.71
N LYS A 152 27.55 -2.33 10.01
CA LYS A 152 26.36 -3.16 9.83
C LYS A 152 26.14 -4.11 10.99
N THR A 153 27.21 -4.77 11.45
CA THR A 153 27.13 -5.84 12.48
C THR A 153 27.58 -5.39 13.86
N GLY A 154 28.30 -4.26 13.96
CA GLY A 154 28.89 -3.77 15.21
C GLY A 154 30.12 -4.56 15.68
N VAL A 155 30.58 -5.55 14.90
CA VAL A 155 31.73 -6.41 15.26
C VAL A 155 33.03 -5.77 14.76
N VAL A 156 34.12 -5.97 15.51
CA VAL A 156 35.46 -5.55 15.10
C VAL A 156 36.01 -6.53 14.07
N GLU A 157 36.54 -6.01 12.97
CA GLU A 157 37.16 -6.78 11.89
C GLU A 157 38.56 -6.25 11.56
N PHE A 158 39.38 -7.10 10.95
CA PHE A 158 40.70 -6.71 10.44
C PHE A 158 40.60 -6.27 8.99
N VAL A 159 40.94 -5.01 8.72
CA VAL A 159 40.83 -4.41 7.39
C VAL A 159 42.20 -3.87 6.95
N GLY A 160 42.44 -3.76 5.65
CA GLY A 160 43.66 -3.14 5.14
C GLY A 160 43.84 -1.71 5.65
N ALA A 161 45.09 -1.27 5.84
CA ALA A 161 45.41 0.05 6.40
C ALA A 161 44.65 1.21 5.71
N TYR A 162 44.52 1.15 4.38
CA TYR A 162 43.90 2.20 3.56
C TYR A 162 42.47 1.89 3.11
N ALA A 163 41.82 0.86 3.67
CA ALA A 163 40.42 0.63 3.38
C ALA A 163 39.57 1.78 3.93
N LYS A 164 38.69 2.30 3.09
CA LYS A 164 37.70 3.34 3.38
C LYS A 164 36.44 2.75 4.00
#